data_AF-A0AAV4ELZ5-F1
#
_entry.id   AF-A0AAV4ELZ5-F1
#
_cell.length_a   1.000
_cell.length_b   1.000
_cell.length_c   1.000
_cell.angle_alpha   90.00
_cell.angle_beta   90.00
_cell.angle_gamma   90.00
#
_symmetry.space_group_name_H-M   'P 1'
#
loop_
_entity.id
_entity.type
_entity.pdbx_description
1 polymer ?
#
loop_
_entity_poly.entity_id
_entity_poly.type
_entity_poly.pdbx_seq_one_letter_code
_entity_poly.pdbx_strand_id
1 'polypeptide(L)'
;MKQLATENVDQFHVRLRTQAALCSFTDVDREILAQLIEGVNSSKLRKKALRDRLTLTQFLSEARNEELTEAQTREIERTDQACAINNKTKNVKVHKQPAPTTFKTKQGHSG
;
A
#
# COMPACT_ATOMS: atom_id res chain seq x y z
N MET A 1 10.81 -10.37 23.79
CA MET A 1 9.67 -11.02 23.09
C MET A 1 9.59 -10.53 21.65
N LYS A 2 9.21 -11.36 20.67
CA LYS A 2 9.07 -10.92 19.26
C LYS A 2 7.60 -10.82 18.84
N GLN A 3 7.35 -10.00 17.82
CA GLN A 3 6.05 -9.89 17.17
C GLN A 3 5.72 -11.18 16.41
N LEU A 4 4.54 -11.77 16.63
CA LEU A 4 4.02 -12.92 15.91
C LEU A 4 3.67 -12.56 14.46
N ALA A 5 3.73 -13.52 13.54
CA ALA A 5 3.44 -13.27 12.13
C ALA A 5 1.99 -12.84 11.86
N THR A 6 1.05 -13.26 12.72
CA THR A 6 -0.39 -12.97 12.59
C THR A 6 -0.84 -11.75 13.39
N GLU A 7 0.05 -11.14 14.19
CA GLU A 7 -0.33 -10.01 15.03
C GLU A 7 0.13 -8.69 14.40
N ASN A 8 -0.75 -7.68 14.44
CA ASN A 8 -0.37 -6.30 14.12
C ASN A 8 0.33 -5.66 15.32
N VAL A 9 0.96 -4.49 15.12
CA VAL A 9 1.77 -3.84 16.17
C VAL A 9 0.94 -3.46 17.40
N ASP A 10 -0.32 -3.05 17.23
CA ASP A 10 -1.21 -2.75 18.37
C ASP A 10 -1.51 -3.99 19.21
N GLN A 11 -1.71 -5.15 18.57
CA GLN A 11 -1.94 -6.41 19.28
C GLN A 11 -0.68 -6.84 20.05
N PHE A 12 0.48 -6.67 19.42
CA PHE A 12 1.76 -6.90 20.08
C PHE A 12 1.93 -5.98 21.31
N HIS A 13 1.59 -4.69 21.17
CA HIS A 13 1.61 -3.73 22.26
C HIS A 13 0.69 -4.13 23.43
N VAL A 14 -0.54 -4.56 23.15
CA VAL A 14 -1.47 -5.06 24.19
C VAL A 14 -0.85 -6.24 24.95
N ARG A 15 -0.25 -7.19 24.23
CA ARG A 15 0.41 -8.36 24.82
C ARG A 15 1.61 -7.98 25.69
N LEU A 16 2.37 -6.96 25.29
CA LEU A 16 3.46 -6.40 26.10
C LEU A 16 2.93 -5.70 27.35
N ARG A 17 1.88 -4.88 27.25
CA ARG A 17 1.20 -4.24 28.39
C ARG A 17 0.76 -5.28 29.43
N THR A 18 0.14 -6.36 29.00
CA THR A 18 -0.32 -7.44 29.90
C THR A 18 0.84 -8.10 30.65
N GLN A 19 1.99 -8.29 30.00
CA GLN A 19 3.18 -8.84 30.67
C GLN A 19 3.86 -7.83 31.58
N ALA A 20 3.98 -6.57 31.14
CA ALA A 20 4.57 -5.50 31.93
C ALA A 20 3.82 -5.24 33.24
N ALA A 21 2.51 -5.52 33.28
CA ALA A 21 1.71 -5.46 34.51
C ALA A 21 2.18 -6.44 35.60
N LEU A 22 2.90 -7.50 35.23
CA LEU A 22 3.50 -8.45 36.17
C LEU A 22 4.92 -8.04 36.59
N CYS A 23 5.44 -6.94 36.04
CA CYS A 23 6.79 -6.45 36.28
C CYS A 23 6.75 -5.16 37.09
N SER A 24 7.76 -4.94 37.93
CA SER A 24 7.90 -3.70 38.73
C SER A 24 8.77 -2.67 38.00
N PHE A 25 8.43 -2.34 36.76
CA PHE A 25 9.17 -1.34 36.00
C PHE A 25 8.93 0.07 36.54
N THR A 26 9.99 0.86 36.66
CA THR A 26 9.92 2.28 37.04
C THR A 26 9.23 3.11 35.96
N ASP A 27 9.50 2.82 34.70
CA ASP A 27 8.90 3.47 33.54
C ASP A 27 8.40 2.40 32.56
N VAL A 28 7.13 2.04 32.71
CA VAL A 28 6.49 0.98 31.92
C VAL A 28 6.48 1.32 30.44
N ASP A 29 6.23 2.57 30.07
CA ASP A 29 6.10 2.97 28.67
C ASP A 29 7.47 2.95 27.96
N ARG A 30 8.54 3.33 28.66
CA ARG A 30 9.91 3.20 28.15
C ARG A 30 10.29 1.74 27.90
N GLU A 31 10.00 0.85 28.85
CA GLU A 31 10.33 -0.59 28.70
C GLU A 31 9.50 -1.25 27.59
N ILE A 32 8.22 -0.89 27.48
CA ILE A 32 7.37 -1.34 26.38
C ILE A 32 7.92 -0.85 25.03
N LEU A 33 8.31 0.43 24.91
CA LEU A 33 8.89 0.96 23.69
C LEU A 33 10.18 0.23 23.31
N ALA A 34 11.07 0.00 24.29
CA ALA A 34 12.31 -0.75 24.05
C ALA A 34 12.01 -2.16 23.51
N GLN A 35 11.04 -2.85 24.12
CA GLN A 35 10.65 -4.19 23.69
C GLN A 35 9.96 -4.19 22.32
N LEU A 36 9.19 -3.15 21.97
CA LEU A 36 8.61 -2.96 20.64
C LEU A 36 9.69 -2.77 19.58
N ILE A 37 10.65 -1.86 19.80
CA ILE A 37 11.75 -1.60 18.85
C ILE A 37 12.56 -2.88 18.61
N GLU A 38 12.84 -3.63 19.66
CA GLU A 38 13.59 -4.89 19.58
C GLU A 38 12.76 -6.00 18.91
N GLY A 39 11.46 -6.05 19.18
CA GLY A 39 10.57 -7.16 18.85
C GLY A 39 9.78 -7.05 17.55
N VAL A 40 9.59 -5.85 16.99
CA VAL A 40 8.73 -5.59 15.83
C VAL A 40 9.25 -6.23 14.54
N ASN A 41 8.36 -6.70 13.68
CA ASN A 41 8.74 -7.34 12.42
C ASN A 41 9.24 -6.32 11.37
N SER A 42 8.66 -5.11 11.34
CA SER A 42 9.07 -4.06 10.42
C SER A 42 10.45 -3.49 10.77
N SER A 43 11.44 -3.80 9.92
CA SER A 43 12.78 -3.21 9.99
C SER A 43 12.75 -1.69 9.69
N LYS A 44 11.81 -1.23 8.86
CA LYS A 44 11.66 0.18 8.52
C LYS A 44 11.19 0.98 9.74
N LEU A 45 10.16 0.50 10.41
CA LEU A 45 9.63 1.11 11.62
C LEU A 45 10.68 1.13 12.74
N ARG A 46 11.41 0.01 12.94
CA ARG A 46 12.54 -0.06 13.89
C ARG A 46 13.59 1.03 13.63
N LYS A 47 14.05 1.15 12.37
CA LYS A 47 15.05 2.16 12.00
C LYS A 47 14.55 3.58 12.23
N LYS A 48 13.28 3.85 11.89
CA LYS A 48 12.64 5.15 12.13
C LYS A 48 12.58 5.49 13.61
N ALA A 49 12.15 4.53 14.45
CA ALA A 49 12.09 4.69 15.89
C ALA A 49 13.43 5.10 16.51
N LEU A 50 14.50 4.41 16.11
CA LEU A 50 15.87 4.68 16.61
C LEU A 50 16.44 6.00 16.08
N ARG A 51 16.18 6.33 14.80
CA ARG A 51 16.66 7.57 14.18
C ARG A 51 15.99 8.79 14.78
N ASP A 52 14.66 8.76 14.85
CA ASP A 52 13.83 9.91 15.20
C ASP A 52 13.57 9.99 16.71
N ARG A 53 14.04 8.99 17.49
CA ARG A 53 13.87 8.88 18.95
C ARG A 53 12.40 8.99 19.36
N LEU A 54 11.55 8.19 18.71
CA LEU A 54 10.11 8.23 18.91
C LEU A 54 9.72 7.90 20.37
N THR A 55 8.68 8.57 20.87
CA THR A 55 7.99 8.13 22.09
C THR A 55 7.11 6.91 21.82
N LEU A 56 6.60 6.24 22.86
CA LEU A 56 5.68 5.11 22.69
C LEU A 56 4.46 5.48 21.84
N THR A 57 3.84 6.63 22.13
CA THR A 57 2.69 7.13 21.37
C THR A 57 3.02 7.39 19.90
N GLN A 58 4.17 8.02 19.63
CA GLN A 58 4.62 8.28 18.26
C GLN A 58 4.91 6.97 17.53
N PHE A 59 5.58 6.02 18.17
CA PHE A 59 5.84 4.70 17.61
C PHE A 59 4.55 4.00 17.17
N LEU A 60 3.54 3.96 18.03
CA LEU A 60 2.24 3.34 17.70
C LEU A 60 1.49 4.10 16.61
N SER A 61 1.63 5.43 16.54
CA SER A 61 1.06 6.21 15.44
C SER A 61 1.72 5.87 14.10
N GLU A 62 3.06 5.81 14.07
CA GLU A 62 3.80 5.46 12.87
C GLU A 62 3.53 4.01 12.43
N ALA A 63 3.40 3.08 13.38
CA ALA A 63 3.04 1.70 13.09
C ALA A 63 1.69 1.58 12.39
N ARG A 64 0.66 2.22 12.94
CA ARG A 64 -0.69 2.25 12.34
C ARG A 64 -0.68 2.89 10.95
N ASN A 65 0.07 3.98 10.78
CA ASN A 65 0.23 4.64 9.49
C ASN A 65 0.92 3.73 8.47
N GLU A 66 1.97 3.00 8.86
CA GLU A 66 2.68 2.06 7.99
C GLU A 66 1.77 0.90 7.57
N GLU A 67 1.08 0.25 8.53
CA GLU A 67 0.14 -0.85 8.26
C GLU A 67 -1.01 -0.40 7.34
N LEU A 68 -1.59 0.77 7.58
CA LEU A 68 -2.64 1.35 6.75
C LEU A 68 -2.14 1.66 5.33
N THR A 69 -0.98 2.32 5.23
CA THR A 69 -0.39 2.68 3.93
C THR A 69 -0.07 1.44 3.11
N GLU A 70 0.46 0.39 3.74
CA GLU A 70 0.71 -0.89 3.08
C GLU A 70 -0.58 -1.54 2.59
N ALA A 71 -1.64 -1.55 3.40
CA ALA A 71 -2.93 -2.10 3.00
C ALA A 71 -3.51 -1.37 1.79
N GLN A 72 -3.51 -0.02 1.83
CA GLN A 72 -4.00 0.82 0.74
C GLN A 72 -3.16 0.68 -0.53
N THR A 73 -1.82 0.68 -0.40
CA THR A 73 -0.92 0.50 -1.55
C THR A 73 -1.16 -0.85 -2.23
N ARG A 74 -1.29 -1.93 -1.44
CA ARG A 74 -1.59 -3.27 -1.98
C ARG A 74 -2.94 -3.31 -2.68
N GLU A 75 -3.95 -2.59 -2.19
CA GLU A 75 -5.25 -2.50 -2.85
C GLU A 75 -5.16 -1.79 -4.19
N ILE A 76 -4.48 -0.63 -4.24
CA ILE A 76 -4.26 0.14 -5.48
C ILE A 76 -3.53 -0.71 -6.52
N GLU A 77 -2.42 -1.35 -6.15
CA GLU A 77 -1.63 -2.20 -7.06
C GLU A 77 -2.45 -3.38 -7.60
N ARG A 78 -3.34 -3.96 -6.79
CA ARG A 78 -4.26 -5.00 -7.27
C ARG A 78 -5.28 -4.47 -8.26
N THR A 79 -5.84 -3.28 -8.02
CA THR A 79 -6.80 -2.67 -8.95
C THR A 79 -6.16 -2.33 -10.29
N ASP A 80 -4.94 -1.79 -10.29
CA ASP A 80 -4.18 -1.50 -11.50
C ASP A 80 -3.90 -2.78 -12.32
N GLN A 81 -3.56 -3.88 -11.64
CA GLN A 81 -3.35 -5.18 -12.27
C GLN A 81 -4.66 -5.76 -12.85
N ALA A 82 -5.79 -5.61 -12.15
CA ALA A 82 -7.09 -6.06 -12.64
C ALA A 82 -7.54 -5.27 -13.90
N CYS A 83 -7.31 -3.96 -13.93
CA CYS A 83 -7.60 -3.11 -15.08
C CYS A 83 -6.76 -3.50 -16.32
N ALA A 84 -5.51 -3.93 -16.14
CA ALA A 84 -4.63 -4.33 -17.24
C ALA A 84 -5.05 -5.65 -17.95
N ILE A 85 -5.79 -6.53 -17.28
CA ILE A 85 -6.15 -7.86 -17.82
C ILE A 85 -7.27 -7.77 -18.86
N ASN A 86 -8.17 -6.78 -18.77
CA ASN A 86 -9.34 -6.67 -19.67
C ASN A 86 -9.02 -6.21 -21.11
N ASN A 87 -7.78 -5.81 -21.41
CA ASN A 87 -7.40 -5.30 -22.74
C ASN A 87 -6.88 -6.36 -23.72
N LYS A 88 -6.78 -7.65 -23.34
CA LYS A 88 -6.27 -8.71 -24.23
C LYS A 88 -7.33 -9.44 -25.07
N THR A 89 -8.62 -9.08 -24.99
CA THR A 89 -9.70 -9.86 -25.65
C THR A 89 -10.55 -9.11 -26.68
N LYS A 90 -10.13 -7.94 -27.16
CA LYS A 90 -10.80 -7.28 -28.31
C LYS A 90 -9.93 -7.27 -29.55
N ASN A 91 -9.69 -8.46 -30.10
CA ASN A 91 -9.38 -8.61 -31.52
C ASN A 91 -10.68 -8.43 -32.32
N VAL A 92 -11.23 -7.21 -32.29
CA VAL A 92 -12.34 -6.82 -33.16
C VAL A 92 -11.73 -6.61 -34.55
N LYS A 93 -12.03 -7.53 -35.47
CA LYS A 93 -11.70 -7.38 -36.90
C LYS A 93 -12.33 -6.07 -37.40
N VAL A 94 -11.53 -5.03 -37.50
CA VAL A 94 -11.90 -3.78 -38.18
C VAL A 94 -12.10 -4.13 -39.64
N HIS A 95 -13.36 -4.10 -40.09
CA HIS A 95 -13.70 -4.18 -41.51
C HIS A 95 -13.00 -3.01 -42.22
N LYS A 96 -12.10 -3.31 -43.15
CA LYS A 96 -11.45 -2.27 -43.98
C LYS A 96 -12.52 -1.57 -44.82
N GLN A 97 -12.69 -0.27 -44.60
CA GLN A 97 -13.46 0.57 -45.52
C GLN A 97 -12.71 0.64 -46.87
N PRO A 98 -13.39 0.48 -48.01
CA PRO A 98 -12.76 0.65 -49.33
C PRO A 98 -12.51 2.13 -49.64
N ALA A 99 -11.48 2.38 -50.44
CA ALA A 99 -10.92 3.69 -50.78
C ALA A 99 -11.92 4.66 -51.45
N PRO A 100 -11.73 5.99 -51.31
CA PRO A 100 -12.59 6.97 -51.96
C PRO A 100 -12.34 7.00 -53.47
N THR A 101 -13.38 6.69 -54.25
CA THR A 101 -13.39 6.82 -55.71
C THR A 101 -13.54 8.28 -56.11
N THR A 102 -12.56 8.78 -56.87
CA THR A 102 -12.56 10.09 -57.52
C THR A 102 -13.69 10.21 -58.54
N PHE A 103 -14.60 11.16 -58.34
CA PHE A 103 -15.56 11.58 -59.37
C PHE A 103 -14.91 12.63 -60.29
N LYS A 104 -14.70 12.27 -61.55
CA LYS A 104 -14.52 13.21 -62.66
C LYS A 104 -15.88 13.40 -63.33
N THR A 105 -16.32 14.65 -63.52
CA THR A 105 -17.27 14.96 -64.59
C THR A 105 -16.94 16.31 -65.22
N LYS A 106 -16.88 16.27 -66.55
CA LYS A 106 -16.45 17.32 -67.47
C LYS A 106 -17.67 18.08 -68.03
N GLN A 107 -17.47 19.39 -68.22
CA GLN A 107 -17.90 20.26 -69.35
C GLN A 107 -19.39 20.55 -69.61
N GLY A 108 -19.69 21.84 -69.84
CA GLY A 108 -20.43 22.26 -71.05
C GLY A 108 -21.52 23.35 -70.93
N HIS A 109 -21.16 24.57 -71.36
CA HIS A 109 -21.88 25.43 -72.34
C HIS A 109 -23.20 26.20 -72.00
N SER A 110 -23.07 27.53 -72.07
CA SER A 110 -23.88 28.54 -72.80
C SER A 110 -25.29 28.97 -72.35
N GLY A 111 -25.47 30.29 -72.39
CA GLY A 111 -26.73 31.03 -72.23
C GLY A 111 -26.46 32.46 -71.80
#